data_AF-A0A8T3PL18-F1
#
_entry.id   AF-A0A8T3PL18-F1
#
_cell.length_a   1.000
_cell.length_b   1.000
_cell.length_c   1.000
_cell.angle_alpha   90.00
_cell.angle_beta   90.00
_cell.angle_gamma   90.00
#
_symmetry.space_group_name_H-M   'P 1'
#
loop_
_entity.id
_entity.type
_entity.pdbx_description
1 polymer ?
#
loop_
_entity_poly.entity_id
_entity_poly.type
_entity_poly.pdbx_seq_one_letter_code
_entity_poly.pdbx_strand_id
1 'polypeptide(L)'
;MADSLGVLSPRTRWVTVIAQDPSVRRGKRIVTGEVAIPREDLREGPWGHRVQVVDYDASLDRYRKPKPITDRDDPFKDTDPDRLIADPEFHAWNCYAIVMSTLARFEFALGRRVAWSFGGHQIKVAPHAFADANAFYSRQDESILFGYFQGRKETVFTCLSHDVISHETTHALLDGLRKRYMDPSSPDQAAFHEGFADVVALLSVFAMPGVVERIVDLGETGKKETTDPPRRIAVSRLTENRLFRGVLRLGEQMGEEIQGVRGAALRSSGEIKPSPQWYHEDPKFEESHRRGEILVAAILHAFVGAWRHRLVGMGAETESLDGGKTLDRERVVEEGAALAGTLLTTAIRALDYAPTVDLKFGDYLSAVLTGDREVRPDDKKYDLRRRLHEAFASYGIRPSASTADGGAWPHAPQSLRYGGVHLASLQRDPDEVFRFLWDNRKDLGLDEGAYTEVLSVRPCTRVDPDDGFTLHETVAQYVQIRRLRADELRHVDVRPPDGMPTDTEVTLYGGAALVFDEFGHLKYHVGKSVGGDHQSEQLLRRWTSGDFERTAAGSGGLPHYTCAAPPARPRGRRSGSHGDEDSAEAQPAGISGWLRRLLPSRIPLRRR
;
A
#
# COMPACT_ATOMS: atom_id res chain seq x y z
N MET A 1 17.84 -41.74 26.97
CA MET A 1 16.48 -41.26 26.67
C MET A 1 16.09 -40.14 27.64
N ALA A 2 16.80 -39.01 27.61
CA ALA A 2 16.53 -37.89 28.50
C ALA A 2 17.04 -36.58 27.90
N ASP A 3 16.62 -36.26 26.67
CA ASP A 3 16.97 -34.97 26.02
C ASP A 3 15.92 -34.45 25.04
N SER A 4 14.66 -34.90 25.16
CA SER A 4 13.56 -34.49 24.27
C SER A 4 12.44 -33.76 25.02
N LEU A 5 12.77 -32.99 26.05
CA LEU A 5 11.88 -31.91 26.48
C LEU A 5 12.02 -30.81 25.43
N GLY A 6 11.10 -30.84 24.47
CA GLY A 6 11.06 -29.89 23.35
C GLY A 6 11.16 -28.46 23.86
N VAL A 7 12.35 -27.86 23.71
CA VAL A 7 12.51 -26.42 23.77
C VAL A 7 11.56 -25.88 22.71
N LEU A 8 10.49 -25.21 23.15
CA LEU A 8 9.56 -24.54 22.24
C LEU A 8 10.41 -23.61 21.36
N SER A 9 10.62 -23.99 20.10
CA SER A 9 11.34 -23.16 19.17
C SER A 9 10.65 -21.79 19.10
N PRO A 10 11.40 -20.68 19.03
CA PRO A 10 10.80 -19.35 18.98
C PRO A 10 9.76 -19.28 17.86
N ARG A 11 8.56 -18.76 18.13
CA ARG A 11 7.49 -18.62 17.12
C ARG A 11 7.85 -17.66 15.98
N THR A 12 8.92 -16.90 16.15
CA THR A 12 9.43 -15.88 15.23
C THR A 12 10.89 -16.18 14.93
N ARG A 13 11.34 -15.85 13.72
CA ARG A 13 12.75 -15.76 13.35
C ARG A 13 13.04 -14.36 12.82
N TRP A 14 14.25 -13.88 13.08
CA TRP A 14 14.74 -12.61 12.56
C TRP A 14 15.60 -12.89 11.35
N VAL A 15 15.37 -12.15 10.26
CA VAL A 15 16.10 -12.33 9.00
C VAL A 15 16.70 -11.00 8.58
N THR A 16 17.99 -11.00 8.25
CA THR A 16 18.68 -9.86 7.67
C THR A 16 18.07 -9.53 6.31
N VAL A 17 17.74 -8.26 6.11
CA VAL A 17 17.24 -7.70 4.85
C VAL A 17 18.02 -6.45 4.48
N ILE A 18 17.95 -6.05 3.22
CA ILE A 18 18.33 -4.69 2.85
C ILE A 18 17.32 -3.74 3.50
N ALA A 19 17.80 -2.76 4.27
CA ALA A 19 16.91 -1.86 5.00
C ALA A 19 16.08 -0.99 4.04
N GLN A 20 16.65 -0.73 2.87
CA GLN A 20 16.03 0.13 1.87
C GLN A 20 16.49 -0.25 0.45
N ASP A 21 17.66 0.20 0.02
CA ASP A 21 18.24 -0.10 -1.30
C ASP A 21 19.77 -0.23 -1.20
N PRO A 22 20.44 -1.05 -2.04
CA PRO A 22 21.90 -1.11 -2.11
C PRO A 22 22.62 0.24 -2.34
N SER A 23 21.95 1.23 -2.91
CA SER A 23 22.46 2.60 -3.09
C SER A 23 22.61 3.35 -1.77
N VAL A 24 21.79 3.02 -0.77
CA VAL A 24 21.81 3.67 0.54
C VAL A 24 22.92 3.07 1.40
N ARG A 25 23.99 3.84 1.54
CA ARG A 25 25.21 3.45 2.25
C ARG A 25 25.51 4.39 3.42
N ARG A 26 26.16 3.85 4.45
CA ARG A 26 26.84 4.61 5.51
C ARG A 26 28.34 4.43 5.31
N GLY A 27 29.02 5.48 4.86
CA GLY A 27 30.38 5.34 4.35
C GLY A 27 30.42 4.41 3.14
N LYS A 28 31.07 3.24 3.25
CA LYS A 28 31.17 2.26 2.17
C LYS A 28 30.19 1.08 2.29
N ARG A 29 29.54 0.90 3.44
CA ARG A 29 28.69 -0.27 3.72
C ARG A 29 27.22 0.05 3.44
N ILE A 30 26.51 -0.92 2.86
CA ILE A 30 25.05 -0.87 2.68
C ILE A 30 24.37 -0.90 4.04
N VAL A 31 23.24 -0.20 4.15
CA VAL A 31 22.40 -0.25 5.35
C VAL A 31 21.52 -1.51 5.29
N THR A 32 21.76 -2.43 6.22
CA THR A 32 20.91 -3.61 6.44
C THR A 32 20.02 -3.42 7.67
N GLY A 33 18.94 -4.20 7.73
CA GLY A 33 18.04 -4.27 8.87
C GLY A 33 17.67 -5.72 9.17
N GLU A 34 16.95 -5.94 10.26
CA GLU A 34 16.38 -7.25 10.58
C GLU A 34 14.85 -7.13 10.57
N VAL A 35 14.17 -8.09 9.97
CA VAL A 35 12.70 -8.21 10.04
C VAL A 35 12.30 -9.50 10.74
N ALA A 36 11.24 -9.41 11.54
CA ALA A 36 10.63 -10.54 12.21
C ALA A 36 9.62 -11.22 11.29
N ILE A 37 9.81 -12.52 11.03
CA ILE A 37 8.84 -13.35 10.29
C ILE A 37 8.45 -14.58 11.11
N PRO A 38 7.27 -15.18 10.87
CA PRO A 38 6.89 -16.43 11.52
C PRO A 38 7.96 -17.50 11.32
N ARG A 39 8.29 -18.23 12.38
CA ARG A 39 9.10 -19.45 12.26
C ARG A 39 8.19 -20.57 11.80
N GLU A 40 8.14 -20.78 10.50
CA GLU A 40 7.43 -21.89 9.87
C GLU A 40 8.40 -22.94 9.32
N ASP A 41 7.85 -24.12 9.04
CA ASP A 41 8.57 -25.18 8.31
C ASP A 41 8.63 -24.80 6.83
N LEU A 42 9.83 -24.42 6.37
CA LEU A 42 10.06 -23.89 5.02
C LEU A 42 10.63 -24.97 4.11
N ARG A 43 10.07 -25.09 2.90
CA ARG A 43 10.74 -25.82 1.81
C ARG A 43 11.73 -24.92 1.08
N GLU A 44 12.61 -25.54 0.28
CA GLU A 44 13.63 -24.87 -0.54
C GLU A 44 13.02 -23.79 -1.46
N GLY A 45 13.69 -22.64 -1.55
CA GLY A 45 13.22 -21.46 -2.28
C GLY A 45 12.11 -20.79 -1.49
N PRO A 46 12.48 -20.16 -0.36
CA PRO A 46 11.74 -20.19 0.90
C PRO A 46 10.24 -20.26 0.63
N TRP A 47 9.69 -21.43 0.89
CA TRP A 47 8.31 -21.76 0.57
C TRP A 47 7.59 -22.09 1.87
N GLY A 48 6.75 -21.15 2.28
CA GLY A 48 5.91 -21.23 3.47
C GLY A 48 4.42 -21.25 3.14
N HIS A 49 3.59 -21.08 4.15
CA HIS A 49 2.13 -21.22 4.02
C HIS A 49 1.46 -20.07 3.24
N ARG A 50 2.13 -18.93 3.07
CA ARG A 50 1.59 -17.73 2.38
C ARG A 50 2.38 -17.28 1.16
N VAL A 51 3.65 -17.63 1.07
CA VAL A 51 4.57 -17.17 0.03
C VAL A 51 5.40 -18.34 -0.47
N GLN A 52 5.59 -18.39 -1.79
CA GLN A 52 6.45 -19.36 -2.45
C GLN A 52 7.45 -18.62 -3.33
N VAL A 53 8.76 -18.71 -3.03
CA VAL A 53 9.76 -18.13 -3.92
C VAL A 53 10.10 -19.12 -5.04
N VAL A 54 9.85 -18.71 -6.28
CA VAL A 54 10.13 -19.48 -7.49
C VAL A 54 11.04 -18.64 -8.37
N ASP A 55 12.33 -18.95 -8.35
CA ASP A 55 13.33 -18.18 -9.09
C ASP A 55 13.51 -18.72 -10.52
N TYR A 56 12.67 -18.21 -11.42
CA TYR A 56 12.76 -18.49 -12.85
C TYR A 56 12.85 -17.19 -13.63
N ASP A 57 13.82 -17.16 -14.53
CA ASP A 57 14.16 -16.03 -15.37
C ASP A 57 13.65 -16.28 -16.78
N ALA A 58 12.59 -15.56 -17.17
CA ALA A 58 11.95 -15.71 -18.46
C ALA A 58 12.80 -15.15 -19.61
N SER A 59 13.68 -14.18 -19.33
CA SER A 59 14.57 -13.61 -20.34
C SER A 59 15.74 -14.53 -20.67
N LEU A 60 16.18 -15.33 -19.71
CA LEU A 60 17.24 -16.33 -19.89
C LEU A 60 16.72 -17.77 -20.05
N ASP A 61 15.40 -17.98 -19.99
CA ASP A 61 14.75 -19.31 -19.89
C ASP A 61 15.45 -20.22 -18.87
N ARG A 62 15.68 -19.69 -17.66
CA ARG A 62 16.51 -20.35 -16.65
C ARG A 62 15.82 -20.46 -15.31
N TYR A 63 15.58 -21.69 -14.89
CA TYR A 63 15.22 -22.01 -13.51
C TYR A 63 16.46 -22.08 -12.62
N ARG A 64 16.51 -21.27 -11.56
CA ARG A 64 17.54 -21.34 -10.53
C ARG A 64 17.07 -22.27 -9.43
N LYS A 65 17.74 -23.42 -9.32
CA LYS A 65 17.42 -24.40 -8.27
C LYS A 65 17.73 -23.80 -6.89
N PRO A 66 16.76 -23.76 -5.97
CA PRO A 66 17.01 -23.24 -4.63
C PRO A 66 17.97 -24.14 -3.85
N LYS A 67 18.66 -23.54 -2.87
CA LYS A 67 19.48 -24.26 -1.90
C LYS A 67 18.62 -24.80 -0.75
N PRO A 68 19.08 -25.84 -0.03
CA PRO A 68 18.43 -26.33 1.17
C PRO A 68 18.31 -25.25 2.25
N ILE A 69 17.14 -25.17 2.91
CA ILE A 69 16.94 -24.27 4.04
C ILE A 69 17.73 -24.78 5.24
N THR A 70 18.54 -23.91 5.86
CA THR A 70 19.26 -24.23 7.10
C THR A 70 18.40 -23.96 8.33
N ASP A 71 18.62 -24.72 9.41
CA ASP A 71 17.97 -24.49 10.72
C ASP A 71 18.42 -23.20 11.44
N ARG A 72 19.40 -22.46 10.89
CA ARG A 72 19.84 -21.18 11.45
C ARG A 72 18.69 -20.18 11.42
N ASP A 73 18.55 -19.36 12.45
CA ASP A 73 17.53 -18.30 12.54
C ASP A 73 17.64 -17.27 11.42
N ASP A 74 18.88 -16.87 11.13
CA ASP A 74 19.23 -16.00 10.02
C ASP A 74 20.42 -16.62 9.27
N PRO A 75 20.24 -17.03 8.00
CA PRO A 75 21.34 -17.55 7.20
C PRO A 75 22.45 -16.52 6.92
N PHE A 76 22.14 -15.21 7.00
CA PHE A 76 22.96 -14.13 6.47
C PHE A 76 23.60 -13.21 7.51
N LYS A 77 23.26 -13.36 8.80
CA LYS A 77 23.66 -12.47 9.91
C LYS A 77 25.16 -12.10 9.95
N ASP A 78 26.04 -13.06 9.65
CA ASP A 78 27.50 -12.88 9.71
C ASP A 78 28.14 -12.62 8.33
N THR A 79 27.32 -12.35 7.31
CA THR A 79 27.78 -12.14 5.93
C THR A 79 28.12 -10.68 5.70
N ASP A 80 29.21 -10.43 4.99
CA ASP A 80 29.57 -9.07 4.58
C ASP A 80 28.46 -8.47 3.70
N PRO A 81 27.92 -7.27 4.03
CA PRO A 81 26.80 -6.68 3.29
C PRO A 81 27.05 -6.52 1.78
N ASP A 82 28.28 -6.25 1.34
CA ASP A 82 28.58 -6.10 -0.09
C ASP A 82 28.52 -7.47 -0.82
N ARG A 83 28.70 -8.59 -0.10
CA ARG A 83 28.51 -9.94 -0.66
C ARG A 83 27.04 -10.34 -0.79
N LEU A 84 26.16 -9.75 0.01
CA LEU A 84 24.72 -10.06 -0.02
C LEU A 84 24.08 -9.70 -1.37
N ILE A 85 24.47 -8.56 -1.97
CA ILE A 85 23.96 -8.09 -3.28
C ILE A 85 24.32 -9.07 -4.42
N ALA A 86 25.37 -9.85 -4.26
CA ALA A 86 25.80 -10.79 -5.30
C ALA A 86 25.23 -12.21 -5.10
N ASP A 87 24.51 -12.47 -4.00
CA ASP A 87 24.03 -13.81 -3.64
C ASP A 87 22.55 -14.00 -4.01
N PRO A 88 22.23 -14.82 -5.05
CA PRO A 88 20.85 -15.11 -5.43
C PRO A 88 20.03 -15.77 -4.31
N GLU A 89 20.69 -16.48 -3.38
CA GLU A 89 20.00 -17.05 -2.22
C GLU A 89 19.52 -15.94 -1.26
N PHE A 90 20.36 -14.93 -1.04
CA PHE A 90 19.95 -13.75 -0.29
C PHE A 90 18.80 -13.02 -0.98
N HIS A 91 18.81 -12.89 -2.31
CA HIS A 91 17.71 -12.24 -3.05
C HIS A 91 16.37 -12.92 -2.79
N ALA A 92 16.36 -14.26 -2.81
CA ALA A 92 15.18 -15.06 -2.51
C ALA A 92 14.68 -14.83 -1.07
N TRP A 93 15.59 -14.82 -0.08
CA TRP A 93 15.26 -14.56 1.32
C TRP A 93 14.84 -13.13 1.59
N ASN A 94 15.47 -12.14 0.96
CA ASN A 94 15.13 -10.72 1.07
C ASN A 94 13.69 -10.50 0.60
N CYS A 95 13.34 -11.02 -0.59
CA CYS A 95 11.97 -11.02 -1.10
C CYS A 95 11.00 -11.69 -0.13
N TYR A 96 11.30 -12.92 0.29
CA TYR A 96 10.43 -13.68 1.19
C TYR A 96 10.15 -12.94 2.49
N ALA A 97 11.22 -12.45 3.14
CA ALA A 97 11.16 -11.83 4.43
C ALA A 97 10.39 -10.50 4.38
N ILE A 98 10.60 -9.69 3.33
CA ILE A 98 9.91 -8.41 3.17
C ILE A 98 8.43 -8.64 2.82
N VAL A 99 8.09 -9.55 1.90
CA VAL A 99 6.69 -9.90 1.59
C VAL A 99 5.96 -10.39 2.84
N MET A 100 6.57 -11.28 3.61
CA MET A 100 5.99 -11.80 4.87
C MET A 100 5.86 -10.72 5.95
N SER A 101 6.84 -9.82 6.07
CA SER A 101 6.81 -8.69 7.00
C SER A 101 5.69 -7.69 6.64
N THR A 102 5.54 -7.35 5.36
CA THR A 102 4.47 -6.48 4.86
C THR A 102 3.10 -7.13 5.09
N LEU A 103 2.94 -8.42 4.78
CA LEU A 103 1.72 -9.16 5.10
C LEU A 103 1.41 -9.14 6.61
N ALA A 104 2.41 -9.42 7.45
CA ALA A 104 2.23 -9.42 8.90
C ALA A 104 1.82 -8.03 9.42
N ARG A 105 2.34 -6.96 8.83
CA ARG A 105 1.94 -5.59 9.16
C ARG A 105 0.48 -5.33 8.81
N PHE A 106 0.00 -5.80 7.67
CA PHE A 106 -1.41 -5.71 7.30
C PHE A 106 -2.31 -6.49 8.26
N GLU A 107 -1.93 -7.72 8.58
CA GLU A 107 -2.71 -8.57 9.48
C GLU A 107 -2.75 -8.00 10.91
N PHE A 108 -1.65 -7.40 11.36
CA PHE A 108 -1.58 -6.66 12.63
C PHE A 108 -2.51 -5.43 12.61
N ALA A 109 -2.43 -4.59 11.57
CA ALA A 109 -3.21 -3.36 11.48
C ALA A 109 -4.72 -3.61 11.38
N LEU A 110 -5.11 -4.64 10.62
CA LEU A 110 -6.50 -5.02 10.40
C LEU A 110 -7.06 -5.95 11.49
N GLY A 111 -6.20 -6.56 12.31
CA GLY A 111 -6.60 -7.45 13.39
C GLY A 111 -7.14 -8.80 12.92
N ARG A 112 -6.72 -9.25 11.73
CA ARG A 112 -7.19 -10.51 11.10
C ARG A 112 -6.25 -10.97 9.99
N ARG A 113 -6.42 -12.23 9.54
CA ARG A 113 -5.75 -12.72 8.34
C ARG A 113 -6.28 -12.03 7.08
N VAL A 114 -5.39 -11.75 6.13
CA VAL A 114 -5.74 -11.13 4.84
C VAL A 114 -5.70 -12.18 3.74
N ALA A 115 -6.67 -12.15 2.82
CA ALA A 115 -6.66 -13.02 1.64
C ALA A 115 -5.95 -12.34 0.47
N TRP A 116 -5.37 -13.14 -0.42
CA TRP A 116 -4.97 -12.67 -1.76
C TRP A 116 -6.22 -12.49 -2.63
N SER A 117 -6.12 -11.77 -3.75
CA SER A 117 -7.26 -11.54 -4.65
C SER A 117 -7.65 -12.73 -5.51
N PHE A 118 -6.85 -13.79 -5.51
CA PHE A 118 -7.08 -15.06 -6.17
C PHE A 118 -7.41 -16.16 -5.15
N GLY A 119 -8.03 -17.26 -5.59
CA GLY A 119 -8.52 -18.34 -4.71
C GLY A 119 -7.44 -19.20 -4.03
N GLY A 120 -6.16 -18.82 -4.15
CA GLY A 120 -5.02 -19.55 -3.60
C GLY A 120 -4.56 -19.01 -2.24
N HIS A 121 -3.90 -19.86 -1.46
CA HIS A 121 -3.33 -19.47 -0.16
C HIS A 121 -1.94 -18.84 -0.27
N GLN A 122 -1.24 -19.08 -1.38
CA GLN A 122 0.16 -18.72 -1.59
C GLN A 122 0.32 -17.79 -2.79
N ILE A 123 1.03 -16.68 -2.61
CA ILE A 123 1.53 -15.86 -3.71
C ILE A 123 2.92 -16.34 -4.13
N LYS A 124 3.19 -16.36 -5.44
CA LYS A 124 4.49 -16.71 -5.99
C LYS A 124 5.36 -15.46 -6.05
N VAL A 125 6.65 -15.60 -5.83
CA VAL A 125 7.61 -14.49 -5.93
C VAL A 125 8.80 -14.92 -6.78
N ALA A 126 9.10 -14.16 -7.83
CA ALA A 126 10.24 -14.42 -8.71
C ALA A 126 11.25 -13.26 -8.62
N PRO A 127 12.38 -13.43 -7.90
CA PRO A 127 13.37 -12.37 -7.71
C PRO A 127 14.09 -11.93 -8.99
N HIS A 128 14.21 -12.83 -9.99
CA HIS A 128 14.91 -12.57 -11.25
C HIS A 128 14.02 -12.89 -12.46
N ALA A 129 12.78 -12.38 -12.46
CA ALA A 129 11.75 -12.79 -13.41
C ALA A 129 12.08 -12.45 -14.87
N PHE A 130 12.70 -11.30 -15.13
CA PHE A 130 12.99 -10.81 -16.49
C PHE A 130 14.09 -9.74 -16.52
N ALA A 131 14.70 -9.53 -17.68
CA ALA A 131 15.74 -8.54 -17.94
C ALA A 131 15.16 -7.19 -18.39
N ASP A 132 14.51 -6.48 -17.48
CA ASP A 132 13.99 -5.13 -17.71
C ASP A 132 13.97 -4.33 -16.40
N ALA A 133 13.96 -3.00 -16.51
CA ALA A 133 13.88 -2.07 -15.39
C ALA A 133 12.43 -1.95 -14.88
N ASN A 134 11.88 -3.06 -14.39
CA ASN A 134 10.50 -3.12 -13.92
C ASN A 134 10.31 -4.11 -12.75
N ALA A 135 9.23 -3.95 -12.00
CA ALA A 135 8.69 -4.92 -11.06
C ALA A 135 7.18 -4.76 -11.05
N PHE A 136 6.44 -5.86 -10.92
CA PHE A 136 4.99 -5.77 -10.87
C PHE A 136 4.33 -6.97 -10.18
N TYR A 137 3.21 -6.69 -9.52
CA TYR A 137 2.22 -7.67 -9.13
C TYR A 137 1.33 -8.08 -10.32
N SER A 138 1.10 -9.38 -10.49
CA SER A 138 0.16 -9.95 -11.46
C SER A 138 -0.88 -10.82 -10.75
N ARG A 139 -2.14 -10.39 -10.76
CA ARG A 139 -3.28 -11.20 -10.30
C ARG A 139 -3.42 -12.49 -11.11
N GLN A 140 -3.25 -12.41 -12.43
CA GLN A 140 -3.48 -13.53 -13.36
C GLN A 140 -2.47 -14.67 -13.18
N ASP A 141 -1.23 -14.32 -12.84
CA ASP A 141 -0.14 -15.27 -12.63
C ASP A 141 0.03 -15.67 -11.16
N GLU A 142 -0.73 -15.01 -10.27
CA GLU A 142 -0.69 -15.18 -8.81
C GLU A 142 0.71 -14.88 -8.26
N SER A 143 1.36 -13.84 -8.78
CA SER A 143 2.79 -13.62 -8.57
C SER A 143 3.21 -12.17 -8.42
N ILE A 144 4.32 -11.95 -7.72
CA ILE A 144 5.13 -10.72 -7.76
C ILE A 144 6.42 -11.04 -8.53
N LEU A 145 6.71 -10.24 -9.55
CA LEU A 145 7.78 -10.46 -10.50
C LEU A 145 8.76 -9.29 -10.46
N PHE A 146 10.03 -9.57 -10.22
CA PHE A 146 11.08 -8.57 -10.13
C PHE A 146 12.04 -8.68 -11.31
N GLY A 147 12.27 -7.56 -11.98
CA GLY A 147 13.21 -7.45 -13.07
C GLY A 147 14.63 -7.11 -12.63
N TYR A 148 15.54 -7.16 -13.59
CA TYR A 148 16.91 -6.69 -13.43
C TYR A 148 17.40 -6.02 -14.70
N PHE A 149 18.32 -5.07 -14.55
CA PHE A 149 18.86 -4.31 -15.68
C PHE A 149 20.30 -3.88 -15.43
N GLN A 150 21.00 -3.49 -16.49
CA GLN A 150 22.38 -3.01 -16.37
C GLN A 150 22.39 -1.56 -15.87
N GLY A 151 22.83 -1.36 -14.62
CA GLY A 151 23.10 -0.03 -14.07
C GLY A 151 24.45 0.54 -14.55
N ARG A 152 24.87 1.66 -13.97
CA ARG A 152 26.11 2.36 -14.41
C ARG A 152 27.38 1.55 -14.14
N LYS A 153 27.39 0.74 -13.08
CA LYS A 153 28.57 -0.02 -12.62
C LYS A 153 28.32 -1.52 -12.55
N GLU A 154 27.11 -1.91 -12.17
CA GLU A 154 26.74 -3.29 -11.90
C GLU A 154 25.28 -3.55 -12.31
N THR A 155 24.88 -4.82 -12.34
CA THR A 155 23.49 -5.18 -12.56
C THR A 155 22.66 -4.77 -11.35
N VAL A 156 21.58 -4.04 -11.59
CA VAL A 156 20.63 -3.63 -10.58
C VAL A 156 19.50 -4.64 -10.55
N PHE A 157 19.18 -5.15 -9.36
CA PHE A 157 18.10 -6.10 -9.13
C PHE A 157 17.00 -5.42 -8.32
N THR A 158 15.80 -5.30 -8.87
CA THR A 158 14.69 -4.64 -8.15
C THR A 158 14.25 -5.44 -6.92
N CYS A 159 14.54 -6.75 -6.89
CA CYS A 159 14.32 -7.65 -5.75
C CYS A 159 15.21 -7.37 -4.53
N LEU A 160 16.16 -6.44 -4.62
CA LEU A 160 16.96 -5.98 -3.48
C LEU A 160 16.39 -4.73 -2.81
N SER A 161 15.48 -4.03 -3.49
CA SER A 161 14.86 -2.81 -3.00
C SER A 161 13.65 -3.15 -2.11
N HIS A 162 13.73 -2.73 -0.85
CA HIS A 162 12.70 -2.97 0.17
C HIS A 162 11.39 -2.27 -0.19
N ASP A 163 11.49 -1.03 -0.65
CA ASP A 163 10.38 -0.22 -1.09
C ASP A 163 9.66 -0.86 -2.27
N VAL A 164 10.38 -1.30 -3.31
CA VAL A 164 9.76 -1.97 -4.47
C VAL A 164 9.08 -3.28 -4.06
N ILE A 165 9.71 -4.11 -3.22
CA ILE A 165 9.07 -5.35 -2.74
C ILE A 165 7.80 -5.02 -1.94
N SER A 166 7.86 -4.06 -1.02
CA SER A 166 6.73 -3.67 -0.17
C SER A 166 5.59 -3.04 -0.98
N HIS A 167 5.92 -2.25 -2.00
CA HIS A 167 4.98 -1.63 -2.93
C HIS A 167 4.17 -2.67 -3.70
N GLU A 168 4.85 -3.59 -4.38
CA GLU A 168 4.18 -4.63 -5.17
C GLU A 168 3.41 -5.62 -4.29
N THR A 169 3.92 -5.89 -3.09
CA THR A 169 3.17 -6.67 -2.08
C THR A 169 1.90 -5.93 -1.65
N THR A 170 1.96 -4.60 -1.52
CA THR A 170 0.81 -3.78 -1.15
C THR A 170 -0.26 -3.80 -2.23
N HIS A 171 0.11 -3.78 -3.51
CA HIS A 171 -0.85 -3.99 -4.59
C HIS A 171 -1.57 -5.34 -4.43
N ALA A 172 -0.85 -6.44 -4.21
CA ALA A 172 -1.45 -7.76 -4.02
C ALA A 172 -2.41 -7.83 -2.81
N LEU A 173 -2.06 -7.16 -1.70
CA LEU A 173 -2.88 -7.12 -0.49
C LEU A 173 -4.10 -6.23 -0.63
N LEU A 174 -3.94 -5.04 -1.20
CA LEU A 174 -5.03 -4.10 -1.45
C LEU A 174 -6.06 -4.74 -2.40
N ASP A 175 -5.57 -5.42 -3.43
CA ASP A 175 -6.39 -6.14 -4.40
C ASP A 175 -7.24 -7.26 -3.76
N GLY A 176 -6.66 -7.98 -2.79
CA GLY A 176 -7.37 -9.01 -2.01
C GLY A 176 -8.38 -8.44 -1.01
N LEU A 177 -8.11 -7.24 -0.48
CA LEU A 177 -8.97 -6.57 0.48
C LEU A 177 -10.14 -5.83 -0.18
N ARG A 178 -9.91 -5.20 -1.33
CA ARG A 178 -10.79 -4.26 -2.03
C ARG A 178 -10.90 -4.62 -3.52
N LYS A 179 -11.70 -5.66 -3.81
CA LYS A 179 -11.84 -6.27 -5.14
C LYS A 179 -12.09 -5.30 -6.30
N ARG A 180 -12.76 -4.16 -6.06
CA ARG A 180 -13.21 -3.20 -7.09
C ARG A 180 -12.36 -1.93 -7.18
N TYR A 181 -11.29 -1.80 -6.39
CA TYR A 181 -10.44 -0.62 -6.50
C TYR A 181 -9.64 -0.57 -7.81
N MET A 182 -9.46 -1.74 -8.45
CA MET A 182 -8.90 -1.87 -9.80
C MET A 182 -9.92 -1.58 -10.92
N ASP A 183 -11.20 -1.36 -10.60
CA ASP A 183 -12.20 -1.00 -11.61
C ASP A 183 -12.03 0.47 -12.03
N PRO A 184 -12.28 0.82 -13.31
CA PRO A 184 -12.28 2.21 -13.76
C PRO A 184 -13.26 3.08 -12.94
N SER A 185 -12.70 4.03 -12.18
CA SER A 185 -13.46 4.95 -11.34
C SER A 185 -12.92 6.37 -11.45
N SER A 186 -12.71 7.06 -10.34
CA SER A 186 -12.12 8.39 -10.33
C SER A 186 -10.59 8.33 -10.33
N PRO A 187 -9.93 9.44 -10.74
CA PRO A 187 -8.47 9.53 -10.67
C PRO A 187 -7.96 9.29 -9.26
N ASP A 188 -8.71 9.68 -8.23
CA ASP A 188 -8.35 9.41 -6.83
C ASP A 188 -8.26 7.93 -6.52
N GLN A 189 -9.20 7.12 -6.97
CA GLN A 189 -9.16 5.67 -6.70
C GLN A 189 -7.96 5.03 -7.39
N ALA A 190 -7.69 5.39 -8.64
CA ALA A 190 -6.52 4.92 -9.38
C ALA A 190 -5.22 5.41 -8.72
N ALA A 191 -5.16 6.68 -8.35
CA ALA A 191 -4.02 7.30 -7.67
C ALA A 191 -3.80 6.75 -6.26
N PHE A 192 -4.88 6.38 -5.58
CA PHE A 192 -4.82 5.76 -4.26
C PHE A 192 -4.09 4.42 -4.33
N HIS A 193 -4.31 3.62 -5.38
CA HIS A 193 -3.64 2.33 -5.53
C HIS A 193 -2.10 2.45 -5.50
N GLU A 194 -1.56 3.43 -6.20
CA GLU A 194 -0.12 3.70 -6.29
C GLU A 194 0.38 4.46 -5.06
N GLY A 195 -0.26 5.59 -4.72
CA GLY A 195 0.15 6.41 -3.59
C GLY A 195 0.03 5.70 -2.23
N PHE A 196 -0.93 4.80 -2.05
CA PHE A 196 -1.03 3.98 -0.84
C PHE A 196 0.09 2.94 -0.75
N ALA A 197 0.46 2.32 -1.87
CA ALA A 197 1.59 1.40 -1.92
C ALA A 197 2.92 2.10 -1.60
N ASP A 198 3.12 3.32 -2.10
CA ASP A 198 4.24 4.19 -1.75
C ASP A 198 4.24 4.55 -0.25
N VAL A 199 3.08 4.91 0.30
CA VAL A 199 2.93 5.20 1.75
C VAL A 199 3.33 4.00 2.59
N VAL A 200 2.89 2.79 2.22
CA VAL A 200 3.23 1.57 2.95
C VAL A 200 4.74 1.29 2.84
N ALA A 201 5.31 1.37 1.65
CA ALA A 201 6.74 1.16 1.41
C ALA A 201 7.62 2.15 2.19
N LEU A 202 7.29 3.43 2.16
CA LEU A 202 8.06 4.46 2.85
C LEU A 202 7.97 4.34 4.36
N LEU A 203 6.76 4.16 4.90
CA LEU A 203 6.59 4.03 6.34
C LEU A 203 7.13 2.70 6.87
N SER A 204 7.17 1.62 6.07
CA SER A 204 7.82 0.37 6.48
C SER A 204 9.34 0.53 6.62
N VAL A 205 9.95 1.28 5.71
CA VAL A 205 11.37 1.68 5.77
C VAL A 205 11.62 2.62 6.95
N PHE A 206 10.78 3.63 7.17
CA PHE A 206 10.94 4.58 8.28
C PHE A 206 10.64 3.97 9.65
N ALA A 207 9.96 2.82 9.71
CA ALA A 207 9.82 2.06 10.95
C ALA A 207 11.14 1.36 11.37
N MET A 208 12.19 1.39 10.54
CA MET A 208 13.52 0.88 10.90
C MET A 208 14.37 1.98 11.55
N PRO A 209 14.84 1.78 12.81
CA PRO A 209 15.68 2.77 13.51
C PRO A 209 16.92 3.20 12.72
N GLY A 210 17.57 2.25 12.03
CA GLY A 210 18.75 2.55 11.20
C GLY A 210 18.48 3.55 10.07
N VAL A 211 17.27 3.57 9.51
CA VAL A 211 16.90 4.53 8.46
C VAL A 211 16.51 5.89 9.06
N VAL A 212 15.79 5.89 10.19
CA VAL A 212 15.48 7.14 10.89
C VAL A 212 16.75 7.84 11.36
N GLU A 213 17.76 7.08 11.80
CA GLU A 213 19.08 7.63 12.10
C GLU A 213 19.67 8.35 10.89
N ARG A 214 19.56 7.76 9.69
CA ARG A 214 20.02 8.38 8.44
C ARG A 214 19.25 9.65 8.08
N ILE A 215 17.94 9.69 8.30
CA ILE A 215 17.13 10.90 8.12
C ILE A 215 17.66 12.04 9.00
N VAL A 216 17.96 11.74 10.27
CA VAL A 216 18.53 12.73 11.21
C VAL A 216 19.88 13.25 10.70
N ASP A 217 20.75 12.36 10.20
CA ASP A 217 22.07 12.73 9.68
C ASP A 217 22.01 13.57 8.40
N LEU A 218 21.15 13.17 7.46
CA LEU A 218 21.03 13.85 6.17
C LEU A 218 20.42 15.25 6.30
N GLY A 219 19.69 15.54 7.36
CA GLY A 219 19.21 16.88 7.70
C GLY A 219 20.33 17.90 7.96
N GLU A 220 21.56 17.45 8.20
CA GLU A 220 22.71 18.31 8.47
C GLU A 220 23.31 18.95 7.20
N THR A 221 23.76 20.20 7.33
CA THR A 221 24.41 20.96 6.24
C THR A 221 25.92 21.00 6.43
N GLY A 222 26.67 20.67 5.37
CA GLY A 222 28.10 21.01 5.25
C GLY A 222 29.07 20.18 6.10
N LYS A 223 28.63 19.12 6.79
CA LYS A 223 29.51 18.17 7.48
C LYS A 223 29.65 16.88 6.69
N LYS A 224 30.88 16.36 6.60
CA LYS A 224 31.13 14.99 6.13
C LYS A 224 30.41 14.03 7.06
N GLU A 225 29.85 12.96 6.50
CA GLU A 225 29.31 11.83 7.26
C GLU A 225 30.30 11.44 8.36
N THR A 226 29.86 11.54 9.61
CA THR A 226 30.63 11.05 10.76
C THR A 226 30.33 9.57 10.92
N THR A 227 31.36 8.73 10.88
CA THR A 227 31.20 7.29 11.13
C THR A 227 30.69 7.00 12.54
N ASP A 228 30.98 7.89 13.50
CA ASP A 228 30.55 7.83 14.90
C ASP A 228 29.83 9.15 15.29
N PRO A 229 28.49 9.22 15.15
CA PRO A 229 27.73 10.42 15.48
C PRO A 229 27.63 10.59 17.01
N PRO A 230 27.60 11.83 17.52
CA PRO A 230 27.52 12.07 18.95
C PRO A 230 26.21 11.55 19.53
N ARG A 231 26.27 10.98 20.75
CA ARG A 231 25.09 10.49 21.50
C ARG A 231 24.05 11.57 21.77
N ARG A 232 24.48 12.83 21.83
CA ARG A 232 23.62 14.00 22.05
C ARG A 232 23.46 14.80 20.76
N ILE A 233 22.24 15.15 20.41
CA ILE A 233 21.90 15.98 19.26
C ILE A 233 21.28 17.31 19.71
N ALA A 234 21.74 18.41 19.13
CA ALA A 234 21.21 19.73 19.44
C ALA A 234 19.77 19.88 18.93
N VAL A 235 18.89 20.44 19.77
CA VAL A 235 17.47 20.67 19.43
C VAL A 235 17.30 21.53 18.18
N SER A 236 18.21 22.48 17.93
CA SER A 236 18.22 23.31 16.71
C SER A 236 18.41 22.51 15.41
N ARG A 237 18.86 21.25 15.49
CA ARG A 237 18.94 20.32 14.35
C ARG A 237 17.66 19.52 14.12
N LEU A 238 16.73 19.54 15.07
CA LEU A 238 15.49 18.75 15.05
C LEU A 238 14.28 19.60 14.68
N THR A 239 14.47 20.63 13.85
CA THR A 239 13.37 21.43 13.31
C THR A 239 12.69 20.67 12.19
N GLU A 240 11.40 20.95 11.96
CA GLU A 240 10.60 20.34 10.88
C GLU A 240 11.30 20.46 9.52
N ASN A 241 11.83 21.64 9.17
CA ASN A 241 12.60 21.85 7.94
C ASN A 241 13.86 20.98 7.83
N ARG A 242 14.55 20.68 8.94
CA ARG A 242 15.76 19.85 8.95
C ARG A 242 15.41 18.37 8.81
N LEU A 243 14.40 17.91 9.54
CA LEU A 243 13.90 16.54 9.46
C LEU A 243 13.33 16.24 8.08
N PHE A 244 12.49 17.14 7.54
CA PHE A 244 11.93 17.01 6.20
C PHE A 244 13.04 17.00 5.14
N ARG A 245 14.05 17.88 5.25
CA ARG A 245 15.24 17.81 4.38
C ARG A 245 15.95 16.46 4.45
N GLY A 246 16.07 15.88 5.63
CA GLY A 246 16.63 14.54 5.82
C GLY A 246 15.86 13.49 5.02
N VAL A 247 14.53 13.54 5.10
CA VAL A 247 13.62 12.70 4.31
C VAL A 247 13.85 12.90 2.80
N LEU A 248 13.94 14.15 2.33
CA LEU A 248 14.18 14.45 0.90
C LEU A 248 15.52 13.91 0.39
N ARG A 249 16.59 14.11 1.15
CA ARG A 249 17.93 13.66 0.77
C ARG A 249 18.07 12.14 0.80
N LEU A 250 17.31 11.47 1.67
CA LEU A 250 17.19 10.02 1.60
C LEU A 250 16.51 9.63 0.28
N GLY A 251 15.45 10.34 -0.10
CA GLY A 251 14.78 10.29 -1.42
C GLY A 251 15.74 10.39 -2.61
N GLU A 252 16.64 11.37 -2.57
CA GLU A 252 17.66 11.56 -3.61
C GLU A 252 18.56 10.32 -3.77
N GLN A 253 18.99 9.71 -2.67
CA GLN A 253 19.80 8.48 -2.68
C GLN A 253 19.01 7.29 -3.24
N MET A 254 17.71 7.17 -2.93
CA MET A 254 16.87 6.08 -3.45
C MET A 254 16.81 6.08 -4.98
N GLY A 255 16.70 7.27 -5.59
CA GLY A 255 16.45 7.43 -7.02
C GLY A 255 17.69 7.51 -7.91
N GLU A 256 18.91 7.23 -7.42
CA GLU A 256 20.14 7.37 -8.23
C GLU A 256 20.35 6.22 -9.23
N GLU A 257 20.10 4.97 -8.83
CA GLU A 257 20.33 3.78 -9.68
C GLU A 257 19.03 3.21 -10.29
N ILE A 258 17.86 3.60 -9.78
CA ILE A 258 16.53 3.07 -10.15
C ILE A 258 15.76 4.06 -11.07
N GLN A 259 16.45 5.02 -11.71
CA GLN A 259 15.80 5.98 -12.63
C GLN A 259 15.09 5.27 -13.80
N GLY A 260 13.76 5.15 -13.72
CA GLY A 260 12.92 4.47 -14.71
C GLY A 260 12.07 3.35 -14.12
N VAL A 261 12.44 2.81 -12.96
CA VAL A 261 11.59 1.93 -12.14
C VAL A 261 10.98 2.77 -11.02
N ARG A 262 9.83 2.34 -10.50
CA ARG A 262 8.93 3.06 -9.58
C ARG A 262 9.53 3.57 -8.23
N GLY A 263 10.85 3.50 -7.99
CA GLY A 263 11.54 4.00 -6.79
C GLY A 263 11.72 5.53 -6.68
N ALA A 264 10.90 6.34 -7.37
CA ALA A 264 10.99 7.80 -7.39
C ALA A 264 10.04 8.50 -6.41
N ALA A 265 9.09 7.77 -5.79
CA ALA A 265 7.98 8.35 -5.04
C ALA A 265 8.41 9.28 -3.89
N LEU A 266 9.43 8.90 -3.10
CA LEU A 266 9.92 9.78 -2.02
C LEU A 266 10.50 11.09 -2.57
N ARG A 267 11.25 11.00 -3.66
CA ARG A 267 11.89 12.14 -4.29
C ARG A 267 10.85 13.08 -4.90
N SER A 268 9.94 12.54 -5.70
CA SER A 268 8.95 13.33 -6.42
C SER A 268 7.91 13.94 -5.47
N SER A 269 7.42 13.17 -4.49
CA SER A 269 6.42 13.63 -3.52
C SER A 269 7.00 14.62 -2.52
N GLY A 270 8.25 14.41 -2.11
CA GLY A 270 8.94 15.31 -1.18
C GLY A 270 9.22 16.71 -1.75
N GLU A 271 9.39 16.83 -3.07
CA GLU A 271 9.55 18.13 -3.73
C GLU A 271 8.23 18.91 -3.85
N ILE A 272 7.07 18.26 -3.66
CA ILE A 272 5.75 18.90 -3.70
C ILE A 272 5.56 19.73 -2.42
N LYS A 273 5.82 21.03 -2.53
CA LYS A 273 5.52 21.98 -1.46
C LYS A 273 4.01 22.03 -1.21
N PRO A 274 3.57 22.21 0.05
CA PRO A 274 2.15 22.40 0.35
C PRO A 274 1.51 23.51 -0.50
N SER A 275 0.47 23.15 -1.26
CA SER A 275 -0.42 24.09 -1.94
C SER A 275 -1.80 23.46 -2.12
N PRO A 276 -2.88 24.14 -1.73
CA PRO A 276 -4.24 23.65 -1.97
C PRO A 276 -4.61 23.51 -3.45
N GLN A 277 -3.86 24.16 -4.34
CA GLN A 277 -4.13 24.20 -5.78
C GLN A 277 -3.75 22.90 -6.49
N TRP A 278 -2.77 22.13 -5.97
CA TRP A 278 -2.26 20.95 -6.65
C TRP A 278 -3.34 19.92 -6.97
N TYR A 279 -4.25 19.71 -6.03
CA TYR A 279 -5.26 18.67 -6.11
C TYR A 279 -6.45 19.04 -7.03
N HIS A 280 -6.73 20.35 -7.18
CA HIS A 280 -7.92 20.85 -7.90
C HIS A 280 -7.62 21.51 -9.24
N GLU A 281 -6.45 22.15 -9.41
CA GLU A 281 -6.20 23.10 -10.49
C GLU A 281 -5.05 22.74 -11.43
N ASP A 282 -4.13 21.84 -11.04
CA ASP A 282 -2.97 21.50 -11.86
C ASP A 282 -3.22 20.22 -12.72
N PRO A 283 -3.24 20.33 -14.06
CA PRO A 283 -3.50 19.21 -14.96
C PRO A 283 -2.53 18.04 -14.84
N LYS A 284 -1.31 18.25 -14.29
CA LYS A 284 -0.34 17.17 -14.10
C LYS A 284 -0.84 16.11 -13.12
N PHE A 285 -1.75 16.47 -12.23
CA PHE A 285 -2.35 15.57 -11.25
C PHE A 285 -3.67 14.97 -11.75
N GLU A 286 -3.94 14.99 -13.06
CA GLU A 286 -4.94 14.12 -13.67
C GLU A 286 -4.41 12.69 -13.85
N GLU A 287 -3.08 12.54 -14.02
CA GLU A 287 -2.40 11.25 -14.09
C GLU A 287 -2.32 10.60 -12.70
N SER A 288 -2.62 9.29 -12.62
CA SER A 288 -2.81 8.59 -11.34
C SER A 288 -1.56 8.52 -10.48
N HIS A 289 -0.38 8.25 -11.06
CA HIS A 289 0.86 8.20 -10.26
C HIS A 289 1.18 9.58 -9.67
N ARG A 290 1.14 10.64 -10.50
CA ARG A 290 1.35 12.02 -10.06
C ARG A 290 0.35 12.41 -8.98
N ARG A 291 -0.94 12.10 -9.14
CA ARG A 291 -1.96 12.37 -8.12
C ARG A 291 -1.70 11.62 -6.83
N GLY A 292 -1.19 10.38 -6.90
CA GLY A 292 -0.79 9.57 -5.74
C GLY A 292 0.30 10.25 -4.92
N GLU A 293 1.23 10.97 -5.56
CA GLU A 293 2.29 11.72 -4.87
C GLU A 293 1.76 12.81 -3.92
N ILE A 294 0.57 13.37 -4.20
CA ILE A 294 -0.08 14.32 -3.28
C ILE A 294 -0.44 13.64 -1.95
N LEU A 295 -0.98 12.42 -2.02
CA LEU A 295 -1.32 11.63 -0.83
C LEU A 295 -0.05 11.31 -0.02
N VAL A 296 1.02 10.87 -0.70
CA VAL A 296 2.32 10.60 -0.09
C VAL A 296 2.87 11.85 0.59
N ALA A 297 2.88 12.99 -0.11
CA ALA A 297 3.38 14.27 0.40
C ALA A 297 2.62 14.72 1.67
N ALA A 298 1.28 14.61 1.66
CA ALA A 298 0.46 14.92 2.82
C ALA A 298 0.79 14.04 4.03
N ILE A 299 0.98 12.73 3.83
CA ILE A 299 1.34 11.80 4.91
C ILE A 299 2.76 12.07 5.43
N LEU A 300 3.73 12.36 4.57
CA LEU A 300 5.09 12.70 4.98
C LEU A 300 5.13 13.99 5.80
N HIS A 301 4.36 15.00 5.40
CA HIS A 301 4.27 16.25 6.15
C HIS A 301 3.61 16.05 7.51
N ALA A 302 2.56 15.20 7.59
CA ALA A 302 1.96 14.82 8.87
C ALA A 302 2.95 14.06 9.77
N PHE A 303 3.70 13.12 9.21
CA PHE A 303 4.73 12.35 9.92
C PHE A 303 5.79 13.25 10.55
N VAL A 304 6.39 14.15 9.78
CA VAL A 304 7.44 15.05 10.30
C VAL A 304 6.87 16.02 11.33
N GLY A 305 5.67 16.56 11.12
CA GLY A 305 4.99 17.44 12.07
C GLY A 305 4.66 16.74 13.41
N ALA A 306 4.19 15.50 13.36
CA ALA A 306 3.92 14.67 14.54
C ALA A 306 5.22 14.25 15.26
N TRP A 307 6.27 13.91 14.50
CA TRP A 307 7.58 13.61 15.09
C TRP A 307 8.13 14.83 15.81
N ARG A 308 8.10 16.00 15.17
CA ARG A 308 8.52 17.27 15.77
C ARG A 308 7.74 17.56 17.05
N HIS A 309 6.42 17.38 17.04
CA HIS A 309 5.58 17.56 18.22
C HIS A 309 6.02 16.66 19.39
N ARG A 310 6.25 15.37 19.11
CA ARG A 310 6.77 14.43 20.12
C ARG A 310 8.11 14.88 20.69
N LEU A 311 9.03 15.34 19.83
CA LEU A 311 10.34 15.84 20.27
C LEU A 311 10.19 17.08 21.17
N VAL A 312 9.27 18.00 20.88
CA VAL A 312 8.98 19.16 21.75
C VAL A 312 8.58 18.70 23.14
N GLY A 313 7.66 17.72 23.24
CA GLY A 313 7.24 17.13 24.52
C GLY A 313 8.36 16.43 25.31
N MET A 314 9.50 16.14 24.68
CA MET A 314 10.72 15.63 25.33
C MET A 314 11.73 16.72 25.69
N GLY A 315 11.37 18.00 25.56
CA GLY A 315 12.23 19.13 25.89
C GLY A 315 12.89 19.81 24.68
N ALA A 316 12.46 19.53 23.45
CA ALA A 316 12.93 20.21 22.24
C ALA A 316 12.19 21.53 21.94
N GLU A 317 11.81 22.29 22.97
CA GLU A 317 11.10 23.58 22.82
C GLU A 317 11.97 24.66 22.16
N THR A 318 11.38 25.44 21.25
CA THR A 318 12.05 26.41 20.37
C THR A 318 12.33 27.78 21.00
N GLU A 319 11.78 28.10 22.18
CA GLU A 319 11.95 29.44 22.78
C GLU A 319 13.39 29.75 23.25
N SER A 320 14.31 28.79 23.14
CA SER A 320 15.74 29.01 23.39
C SER A 320 16.59 28.33 22.32
N LEU A 321 16.51 28.82 21.07
CA LEU A 321 17.42 28.42 19.99
C LEU A 321 18.92 28.65 20.31
N ASP A 322 19.23 29.40 21.38
CA ASP A 322 20.59 29.69 21.86
C ASP A 322 21.04 28.92 23.13
N GLY A 323 20.23 28.00 23.67
CA GLY A 323 20.46 27.45 25.02
C GLY A 323 21.32 26.17 25.16
N GLY A 324 21.99 25.69 24.11
CA GLY A 324 22.80 24.46 24.19
C GLY A 324 22.02 23.16 24.53
N LYS A 325 20.68 23.18 24.48
CA LYS A 325 19.83 22.01 24.79
C LYS A 325 20.07 20.89 23.77
N THR A 326 20.23 19.68 24.29
CA THR A 326 20.43 18.48 23.50
C THR A 326 19.46 17.39 23.92
N LEU A 327 19.08 16.53 22.98
CA LEU A 327 18.36 15.30 23.23
C LEU A 327 19.27 14.09 23.06
N ASP A 328 18.89 12.98 23.67
CA ASP A 328 19.49 11.69 23.36
C ASP A 328 19.11 11.27 21.94
N ARG A 329 20.13 11.00 21.12
CA ARG A 329 19.96 10.68 19.70
C ARG A 329 19.23 9.36 19.49
N GLU A 330 19.53 8.35 20.30
CA GLU A 330 18.86 7.05 20.24
C GLU A 330 17.36 7.25 20.50
N ARG A 331 17.01 8.07 21.50
CA ARG A 331 15.61 8.36 21.79
C ARG A 331 14.89 9.11 20.65
N VAL A 332 15.56 10.04 19.99
CA VAL A 332 15.00 10.75 18.82
C VAL A 332 14.66 9.75 17.70
N VAL A 333 15.57 8.81 17.46
CA VAL A 333 15.44 7.76 16.44
C VAL A 333 14.33 6.77 16.80
N GLU A 334 14.29 6.28 18.05
CA GLU A 334 13.25 5.39 18.55
C GLU A 334 11.85 5.99 18.36
N GLU A 335 11.67 7.25 18.73
CA GLU A 335 10.36 7.92 18.64
C GLU A 335 9.93 8.16 17.17
N GLY A 336 10.89 8.42 16.28
CA GLY A 336 10.61 8.54 14.85
C GLY A 336 10.19 7.19 14.24
N ALA A 337 10.92 6.12 14.56
CA ALA A 337 10.61 4.77 14.09
C ALA A 337 9.28 4.25 14.65
N ALA A 338 9.02 4.48 15.94
CA ALA A 338 7.75 4.12 16.58
C ALA A 338 6.57 4.86 15.93
N LEU A 339 6.70 6.17 15.69
CA LEU A 339 5.67 6.96 15.02
C LEU A 339 5.41 6.47 13.58
N ALA A 340 6.45 6.14 12.81
CA ALA A 340 6.29 5.58 11.48
C ALA A 340 5.50 4.26 11.52
N GLY A 341 5.80 3.39 12.49
CA GLY A 341 5.03 2.15 12.73
C GLY A 341 3.57 2.40 13.11
N THR A 342 3.31 3.39 13.98
CA THR A 342 1.94 3.80 14.35
C THR A 342 1.17 4.32 13.14
N LEU A 343 1.76 5.25 12.38
CA LEU A 343 1.14 5.85 11.21
C LEU A 343 0.89 4.81 10.10
N LEU A 344 1.83 3.88 9.88
CA LEU A 344 1.63 2.75 8.96
C LEU A 344 0.44 1.89 9.35
N THR A 345 0.34 1.56 10.64
CA THR A 345 -0.77 0.77 11.18
C THR A 345 -2.10 1.49 10.99
N THR A 346 -2.14 2.79 11.28
CA THR A 346 -3.32 3.63 11.09
C THR A 346 -3.72 3.76 9.62
N ALA A 347 -2.75 3.96 8.72
CA ALA A 347 -2.97 4.05 7.27
C ALA A 347 -3.59 2.75 6.72
N ILE A 348 -3.05 1.57 7.09
CA ILE A 348 -3.60 0.29 6.64
C ILE A 348 -4.99 0.05 7.24
N ARG A 349 -5.19 0.35 8.53
CA ARG A 349 -6.48 0.15 9.20
C ARG A 349 -7.60 0.98 8.58
N ALA A 350 -7.29 2.16 8.05
CA ALA A 350 -8.25 3.00 7.33
C ALA A 350 -8.94 2.26 6.18
N LEU A 351 -8.30 1.24 5.61
CA LEU A 351 -8.92 0.37 4.60
C LEU A 351 -10.14 -0.38 5.12
N ASP A 352 -10.45 -0.45 6.40
CA ASP A 352 -11.73 -1.02 6.91
C ASP A 352 -12.82 0.05 7.04
N TYR A 353 -12.45 1.32 7.11
CA TYR A 353 -13.33 2.48 7.28
C TYR A 353 -13.48 3.30 5.99
N ALA A 354 -13.07 2.75 4.85
CA ALA A 354 -13.16 3.39 3.54
C ALA A 354 -14.36 2.87 2.72
N PRO A 355 -14.91 3.65 1.77
CA PRO A 355 -15.94 3.16 0.85
C PRO A 355 -15.41 1.99 0.00
N THR A 356 -16.30 1.14 -0.51
CA THR A 356 -15.92 -0.04 -1.33
C THR A 356 -15.70 0.28 -2.81
N VAL A 357 -16.16 1.44 -3.26
CA VAL A 357 -16.09 1.95 -4.63
C VAL A 357 -15.94 3.46 -4.61
N ASP A 358 -15.39 4.01 -5.69
CA ASP A 358 -15.16 5.44 -5.93
C ASP A 358 -14.51 6.18 -4.75
N LEU A 359 -13.44 5.60 -4.22
CA LEU A 359 -12.66 6.18 -3.14
C LEU A 359 -12.08 7.54 -3.56
N LYS A 360 -12.34 8.58 -2.76
CA LYS A 360 -11.61 9.87 -2.82
C LYS A 360 -10.58 9.98 -1.71
N PHE A 361 -9.58 10.85 -1.89
CA PHE A 361 -8.60 11.14 -0.82
C PHE A 361 -9.26 11.72 0.44
N GLY A 362 -10.34 12.50 0.29
CA GLY A 362 -11.13 12.98 1.43
C GLY A 362 -11.84 11.88 2.20
N ASP A 363 -12.31 10.83 1.49
CA ASP A 363 -12.92 9.65 2.12
C ASP A 363 -11.87 8.87 2.91
N TYR A 364 -10.68 8.71 2.32
CA TYR A 364 -9.55 8.06 2.97
C TYR A 364 -9.09 8.82 4.22
N LEU A 365 -9.03 10.16 4.18
CA LEU A 365 -8.71 10.97 5.36
C LEU A 365 -9.74 10.74 6.49
N SER A 366 -11.04 10.78 6.18
CA SER A 366 -12.08 10.46 7.17
C SER A 366 -11.94 9.03 7.72
N ALA A 367 -11.58 8.07 6.87
CA ALA A 367 -11.33 6.68 7.27
C ALA A 367 -10.13 6.55 8.22
N VAL A 368 -9.03 7.24 7.94
CA VAL A 368 -7.83 7.30 8.78
C VAL A 368 -8.16 7.88 10.15
N LEU A 369 -8.85 9.02 10.19
CA LEU A 369 -9.22 9.69 11.44
C LEU A 369 -10.18 8.84 12.29
N THR A 370 -11.15 8.18 11.64
CA THR A 370 -12.11 7.29 12.30
C THR A 370 -11.41 6.07 12.89
N GLY A 371 -10.66 5.33 12.06
CA GLY A 371 -9.99 4.09 12.51
C GLY A 371 -8.89 4.32 13.54
N ASP A 372 -8.25 5.49 13.54
CA ASP A 372 -7.34 5.89 14.62
C ASP A 372 -8.09 6.14 15.93
N ARG A 373 -9.18 6.92 15.89
CA ARG A 373 -9.97 7.27 17.08
C ARG A 373 -10.56 6.04 17.77
N GLU A 374 -11.01 5.06 17.00
CA GLU A 374 -11.63 3.84 17.54
C GLU A 374 -10.64 2.93 18.27
N VAL A 375 -9.40 2.82 17.78
CA VAL A 375 -8.39 1.95 18.40
C VAL A 375 -7.53 2.70 19.40
N ARG A 376 -7.28 3.99 19.19
CA ARG A 376 -6.42 4.83 20.02
C ARG A 376 -7.13 6.13 20.39
N PRO A 377 -8.02 6.11 21.40
CA PRO A 377 -8.77 7.29 21.82
C PRO A 377 -7.85 8.44 22.28
N ASP A 378 -6.78 8.13 23.03
CA ASP A 378 -5.78 9.14 23.44
C ASP A 378 -4.69 9.33 22.37
N ASP A 379 -4.70 10.49 21.73
CA ASP A 379 -3.72 10.86 20.71
C ASP A 379 -2.72 11.93 21.18
N LYS A 380 -2.67 12.27 22.48
CA LYS A 380 -1.81 13.36 23.00
C LYS A 380 -0.33 13.14 22.73
N LYS A 381 0.13 11.89 22.61
CA LYS A 381 1.54 11.53 22.43
C LYS A 381 2.12 12.09 21.13
N TYR A 382 1.36 12.06 20.05
CA TYR A 382 1.79 12.47 18.70
C TYR A 382 0.94 13.57 18.09
N ASP A 383 -0.28 13.78 18.61
CA ASP A 383 -1.29 14.67 18.06
C ASP A 383 -1.55 14.39 16.57
N LEU A 384 -1.56 13.09 16.24
CA LEU A 384 -1.51 12.57 14.88
C LEU A 384 -2.73 12.99 14.07
N ARG A 385 -3.94 12.94 14.67
CA ARG A 385 -5.19 13.29 13.99
C ARG A 385 -5.22 14.74 13.54
N ARG A 386 -4.80 15.67 14.41
CA ARG A 386 -4.70 17.09 14.05
C ARG A 386 -3.64 17.30 12.96
N ARG A 387 -2.49 16.65 13.07
CA ARG A 387 -1.39 16.75 12.08
C ARG A 387 -1.79 16.23 10.71
N LEU A 388 -2.49 15.10 10.65
CA LEU A 388 -3.04 14.56 9.41
C LEU A 388 -4.05 15.52 8.79
N HIS A 389 -4.97 16.06 9.60
CA HIS A 389 -5.95 17.02 9.13
C HIS A 389 -5.29 18.29 8.55
N GLU A 390 -4.32 18.88 9.27
CA GLU A 390 -3.57 20.07 8.82
C GLU A 390 -2.74 19.80 7.57
N ALA A 391 -2.07 18.65 7.49
CA ALA A 391 -1.24 18.31 6.35
C ALA A 391 -2.08 18.08 5.10
N PHE A 392 -3.13 17.25 5.15
CA PHE A 392 -4.02 17.02 4.01
C PHE A 392 -4.68 18.32 3.54
N ALA A 393 -5.13 19.16 4.47
CA ALA A 393 -5.66 20.48 4.20
C ALA A 393 -4.71 21.37 3.41
N SER A 394 -3.41 21.30 3.71
CA SER A 394 -2.38 22.09 3.03
C SER A 394 -2.15 21.68 1.57
N TYR A 395 -2.59 20.47 1.20
CA TYR A 395 -2.59 19.93 -0.17
C TYR A 395 -3.97 19.99 -0.84
N GLY A 396 -4.95 20.65 -0.22
CA GLY A 396 -6.29 20.85 -0.80
C GLY A 396 -7.26 19.70 -0.56
N ILE A 397 -6.86 18.69 0.23
CA ILE A 397 -7.69 17.54 0.57
C ILE A 397 -8.40 17.83 1.90
N ARG A 398 -9.72 17.65 1.91
CA ARG A 398 -10.57 17.85 3.10
C ARG A 398 -11.30 16.55 3.44
N PRO A 399 -11.62 16.30 4.73
CA PRO A 399 -12.42 15.14 5.10
C PRO A 399 -13.78 15.16 4.36
N SER A 400 -14.22 13.99 3.89
CA SER A 400 -15.53 13.86 3.23
C SER A 400 -16.69 13.93 4.21
N ALA A 401 -16.48 13.52 5.46
CA ALA A 401 -17.51 13.60 6.49
C ALA A 401 -17.68 15.06 6.96
N SER A 402 -18.89 15.61 6.79
CA SER A 402 -19.22 16.98 7.16
C SER A 402 -19.56 17.17 8.66
N THR A 403 -19.14 16.27 9.55
CA THR A 403 -19.58 16.26 10.95
C THR A 403 -18.59 16.85 11.95
N ALA A 404 -19.15 17.34 13.07
CA ALA A 404 -18.57 18.24 14.06
C ALA A 404 -17.38 17.72 14.91
N ASP A 405 -16.89 16.49 14.70
CA ASP A 405 -15.80 15.90 15.49
C ASP A 405 -14.59 15.56 14.61
N GLY A 406 -13.81 16.59 14.27
CA GLY A 406 -12.46 16.45 13.72
C GLY A 406 -12.35 15.79 12.33
N GLY A 407 -13.45 15.57 11.59
CA GLY A 407 -13.44 14.98 10.24
C GLY A 407 -13.63 13.46 10.18
N ALA A 408 -13.93 12.80 11.30
CA ALA A 408 -14.27 11.37 11.35
C ALA A 408 -15.69 11.09 10.80
N TRP A 409 -15.95 9.84 10.40
CA TRP A 409 -17.26 9.39 9.92
C TRP A 409 -18.33 9.50 11.03
N PRO A 410 -19.56 9.87 10.67
CA PRO A 410 -20.66 9.83 11.61
C PRO A 410 -21.02 8.39 11.97
N HIS A 411 -21.59 8.21 13.17
CA HIS A 411 -22.18 6.93 13.54
C HIS A 411 -23.38 6.60 12.65
N ALA A 412 -23.63 5.30 12.48
CA ALA A 412 -24.78 4.81 11.73
C ALA A 412 -26.12 5.26 12.35
N PRO A 413 -27.22 5.28 11.58
CA PRO A 413 -28.54 5.67 12.07
C PRO A 413 -28.97 4.86 13.30
N GLN A 414 -29.66 5.51 14.25
CA GLN A 414 -30.18 4.84 15.45
C GLN A 414 -31.49 4.06 15.20
N SER A 415 -32.16 4.29 14.06
CA SER A 415 -33.43 3.66 13.69
C SER A 415 -33.31 2.21 13.19
N LEU A 416 -32.09 1.66 13.17
CA LEU A 416 -31.82 0.35 12.58
C LEU A 416 -32.50 -0.79 13.35
N ARG A 417 -33.03 -1.74 12.59
CA ARG A 417 -33.70 -2.96 13.04
C ARG A 417 -32.68 -4.10 13.15
N TYR A 418 -32.61 -4.67 14.34
CA TYR A 418 -31.78 -5.85 14.65
C TYR A 418 -32.63 -7.12 14.92
N GLY A 419 -33.96 -7.01 14.77
CA GLY A 419 -34.87 -8.13 14.96
C GLY A 419 -34.57 -9.30 14.01
N GLY A 420 -34.51 -10.51 14.56
CA GLY A 420 -34.19 -11.71 13.80
C GLY A 420 -32.71 -11.85 13.42
N VAL A 421 -31.84 -10.88 13.78
CA VAL A 421 -30.39 -10.94 13.56
C VAL A 421 -29.66 -11.71 14.65
N HIS A 422 -28.86 -12.69 14.22
CA HIS A 422 -28.05 -13.51 15.10
C HIS A 422 -26.59 -13.05 15.03
N LEU A 423 -26.07 -12.55 16.16
CA LEU A 423 -24.69 -12.05 16.28
C LEU A 423 -23.65 -13.02 15.71
N ALA A 424 -23.71 -14.30 16.10
CA ALA A 424 -22.76 -15.31 15.66
C ALA A 424 -22.77 -15.54 14.13
N SER A 425 -23.92 -15.32 13.47
CA SER A 425 -24.04 -15.39 12.01
C SER A 425 -23.58 -14.08 11.37
N LEU A 426 -23.95 -12.91 11.94
CA LEU A 426 -23.55 -11.59 11.45
C LEU A 426 -22.03 -11.40 11.39
N GLN A 427 -21.29 -12.14 12.24
CA GLN A 427 -19.83 -12.13 12.29
C GLN A 427 -19.13 -12.93 11.18
N ARG A 428 -19.84 -13.78 10.42
CA ARG A 428 -19.20 -14.71 9.47
C ARG A 428 -20.00 -15.04 8.20
N ASP A 429 -21.30 -14.80 8.21
CA ASP A 429 -22.23 -15.24 7.18
C ASP A 429 -22.69 -14.06 6.32
N PRO A 430 -22.32 -14.02 5.02
CA PRO A 430 -22.77 -13.00 4.09
C PRO A 430 -24.30 -12.90 3.99
N ASP A 431 -25.04 -14.01 4.11
CA ASP A 431 -26.49 -14.03 3.98
C ASP A 431 -27.17 -13.33 5.16
N GLU A 432 -26.59 -13.46 6.36
CA GLU A 432 -27.07 -12.77 7.56
C GLU A 432 -26.85 -11.25 7.45
N VAL A 433 -25.69 -10.83 6.95
CA VAL A 433 -25.42 -9.42 6.67
C VAL A 433 -26.35 -8.89 5.57
N PHE A 434 -26.63 -9.68 4.54
CA PHE A 434 -27.57 -9.31 3.49
C PHE A 434 -28.99 -9.14 4.03
N ARG A 435 -29.45 -10.03 4.92
CA ARG A 435 -30.75 -9.88 5.58
C ARG A 435 -30.81 -8.60 6.42
N PHE A 436 -29.75 -8.30 7.17
CA PHE A 436 -29.63 -7.03 7.90
C PHE A 436 -29.73 -5.82 6.96
N LEU A 437 -29.02 -5.84 5.82
CA LEU A 437 -29.11 -4.79 4.80
C LEU A 437 -30.53 -4.66 4.25
N TRP A 438 -31.19 -5.77 3.94
CA TRP A 438 -32.54 -5.80 3.38
C TRP A 438 -33.58 -5.19 4.31
N ASP A 439 -33.51 -5.55 5.61
CA ASP A 439 -34.43 -5.06 6.64
C ASP A 439 -34.22 -3.57 6.95
N ASN A 440 -33.02 -3.03 6.67
CA ASN A 440 -32.62 -1.66 6.96
C ASN A 440 -32.37 -0.78 5.71
N ARG A 441 -32.69 -1.27 4.51
CA ARG A 441 -32.31 -0.63 3.24
C ARG A 441 -32.72 0.84 3.11
N LYS A 442 -33.85 1.23 3.68
CA LYS A 442 -34.34 2.62 3.65
C LYS A 442 -33.51 3.53 4.56
N ASP A 443 -33.28 3.11 5.80
CA ASP A 443 -32.48 3.86 6.77
C ASP A 443 -31.00 3.96 6.33
N LEU A 444 -30.51 2.94 5.62
CA LEU A 444 -29.17 2.87 5.05
C LEU A 444 -29.07 3.49 3.63
N GLY A 445 -30.17 4.01 3.07
CA GLY A 445 -30.15 4.64 1.75
C GLY A 445 -29.72 3.73 0.60
N LEU A 446 -29.98 2.43 0.68
CA LEU A 446 -29.75 1.48 -0.41
C LEU A 446 -30.75 1.72 -1.54
N ASP A 447 -30.26 1.58 -2.77
CA ASP A 447 -31.11 1.64 -3.96
C ASP A 447 -31.89 0.32 -4.14
N GLU A 448 -33.22 0.36 -4.09
CA GLU A 448 -34.09 -0.83 -4.21
C GLU A 448 -34.10 -1.42 -5.63
N GLY A 449 -33.68 -0.66 -6.65
CA GLY A 449 -33.56 -1.11 -8.03
C GLY A 449 -32.18 -1.66 -8.38
N ALA A 450 -31.24 -1.65 -7.45
CA ALA A 450 -29.89 -2.16 -7.66
C ALA A 450 -29.73 -3.60 -7.14
N TYR A 451 -29.00 -4.42 -7.92
CA TYR A 451 -28.53 -5.71 -7.43
C TYR A 451 -27.53 -5.48 -6.29
N THR A 452 -27.74 -6.13 -5.15
CA THR A 452 -26.92 -5.96 -3.95
C THR A 452 -26.24 -7.27 -3.58
N GLU A 453 -24.94 -7.24 -3.33
CA GLU A 453 -24.14 -8.42 -2.97
C GLU A 453 -23.21 -8.10 -1.80
N VAL A 454 -23.20 -8.96 -0.78
CA VAL A 454 -22.22 -8.92 0.32
C VAL A 454 -20.93 -9.60 -0.14
N LEU A 455 -19.86 -8.82 -0.28
CA LEU A 455 -18.57 -9.26 -0.81
C LEU A 455 -17.73 -10.04 0.21
N SER A 456 -17.84 -9.67 1.48
CA SER A 456 -17.08 -10.30 2.57
C SER A 456 -17.64 -9.93 3.93
N VAL A 457 -17.48 -10.85 4.90
CA VAL A 457 -17.71 -10.62 6.33
C VAL A 457 -16.45 -11.04 7.07
N ARG A 458 -15.83 -10.10 7.80
CA ARG A 458 -14.48 -10.27 8.32
C ARG A 458 -14.43 -9.82 9.79
N PRO A 459 -14.49 -10.76 10.75
CA PRO A 459 -14.27 -10.41 12.15
C PRO A 459 -12.81 -10.01 12.33
N CYS A 460 -12.57 -9.03 13.20
CA CYS A 460 -11.24 -8.58 13.55
C CYS A 460 -11.12 -8.24 15.03
N THR A 461 -9.91 -8.44 15.56
CA THR A 461 -9.52 -8.04 16.91
C THR A 461 -8.31 -7.15 16.83
N ARG A 462 -8.46 -5.88 17.22
CA ARG A 462 -7.39 -4.89 17.23
C ARG A 462 -7.01 -4.59 18.67
N VAL A 463 -5.76 -4.19 18.88
CA VAL A 463 -5.23 -3.88 20.21
C VAL A 463 -4.68 -2.46 20.18
N ASP A 464 -5.09 -1.64 21.14
CA ASP A 464 -4.45 -0.34 21.37
C ASP A 464 -3.00 -0.60 21.83
N PRO A 465 -1.99 -0.09 21.11
CA PRO A 465 -0.60 -0.31 21.48
C PRO A 465 -0.16 0.42 22.76
N ASP A 466 -0.86 1.46 23.21
CA ASP A 466 -0.48 2.28 24.36
C ASP A 466 -1.11 1.76 25.69
N ASP A 467 -2.33 1.22 25.69
CA ASP A 467 -2.99 0.71 26.90
C ASP A 467 -3.33 -0.80 26.89
N GLY A 468 -3.24 -1.47 25.74
CA GLY A 468 -3.50 -2.91 25.59
C GLY A 468 -4.97 -3.29 25.47
N PHE A 469 -5.90 -2.34 25.37
CA PHE A 469 -7.32 -2.63 25.25
C PHE A 469 -7.64 -3.30 23.90
N THR A 470 -8.51 -4.31 23.94
CA THR A 470 -8.91 -5.07 22.75
C THR A 470 -10.23 -4.56 22.19
N LEU A 471 -10.22 -4.17 20.91
CA LEU A 471 -11.41 -3.82 20.16
C LEU A 471 -11.81 -5.00 19.26
N HIS A 472 -12.99 -5.56 19.52
CA HIS A 472 -13.60 -6.58 18.67
C HIS A 472 -14.63 -5.93 17.74
N GLU A 473 -14.46 -6.15 16.44
CA GLU A 473 -15.37 -5.63 15.42
C GLU A 473 -15.61 -6.68 14.33
N THR A 474 -16.69 -6.49 13.58
CA THR A 474 -16.89 -7.19 12.30
C THR A 474 -16.98 -6.18 11.19
N VAL A 475 -16.11 -6.34 10.18
CA VAL A 475 -16.12 -5.51 8.98
C VAL A 475 -16.77 -6.31 7.87
N ALA A 476 -17.91 -5.84 7.38
CA ALA A 476 -18.55 -6.38 6.18
C ALA A 476 -18.46 -5.38 5.03
N GLN A 477 -18.49 -5.89 3.80
CA GLN A 477 -18.47 -5.06 2.60
C GLN A 477 -19.58 -5.52 1.67
N TYR A 478 -20.32 -4.58 1.09
CA TYR A 478 -21.28 -4.89 0.04
C TYR A 478 -21.12 -3.96 -1.16
N VAL A 479 -21.61 -4.39 -2.31
CA VAL A 479 -21.68 -3.61 -3.53
C VAL A 479 -23.13 -3.55 -4.03
N GLN A 480 -23.50 -2.42 -4.63
CA GLN A 480 -24.71 -2.27 -5.42
C GLN A 480 -24.34 -2.06 -6.88
N ILE A 481 -25.05 -2.76 -7.76
CA ILE A 481 -24.84 -2.72 -9.21
C ILE A 481 -26.17 -2.37 -9.86
N ARG A 482 -26.19 -1.29 -10.64
CA ARG A 482 -27.38 -0.88 -11.39
C ARG A 482 -27.01 -0.73 -12.86
N ARG A 483 -27.69 -1.49 -13.72
CA ARG A 483 -27.53 -1.44 -15.19
C ARG A 483 -28.72 -0.70 -15.77
N LEU A 484 -28.46 0.37 -16.50
CA LEU A 484 -29.47 1.27 -17.06
C LEU A 484 -29.05 1.66 -18.47
N ARG A 485 -30.01 2.10 -19.29
CA ARG A 485 -29.71 2.84 -20.52
C ARG A 485 -29.45 4.31 -20.20
N ALA A 486 -28.73 5.00 -21.08
CA ALA A 486 -28.38 6.40 -20.89
C ALA A 486 -29.60 7.31 -20.68
N ASP A 487 -30.73 7.01 -21.34
CA ASP A 487 -31.99 7.73 -21.13
C ASP A 487 -32.60 7.49 -19.72
N GLU A 488 -32.36 6.34 -19.10
CA GLU A 488 -32.88 5.97 -17.78
C GLU A 488 -32.07 6.54 -16.61
N LEU A 489 -30.87 7.11 -16.85
CA LEU A 489 -29.98 7.63 -15.80
C LEU A 489 -30.60 8.73 -14.92
N ARG A 490 -31.58 9.48 -15.46
CA ARG A 490 -32.36 10.47 -14.70
C ARG A 490 -33.10 9.87 -13.49
N HIS A 491 -33.37 8.56 -13.49
CA HIS A 491 -34.06 7.87 -12.40
C HIS A 491 -33.18 7.63 -11.17
N VAL A 492 -31.87 7.89 -11.29
CA VAL A 492 -30.87 7.75 -10.22
C VAL A 492 -30.06 9.03 -10.05
N ASP A 493 -30.60 10.16 -10.49
CA ASP A 493 -29.95 11.48 -10.42
C ASP A 493 -28.56 11.50 -11.10
N VAL A 494 -28.39 10.75 -12.21
CA VAL A 494 -27.17 10.73 -13.01
C VAL A 494 -27.40 11.41 -14.35
N ARG A 495 -26.48 12.28 -14.75
CA ARG A 495 -26.52 13.01 -16.02
C ARG A 495 -25.69 12.29 -17.09
N PRO A 496 -26.28 11.89 -18.23
CA PRO A 496 -25.50 11.37 -19.35
C PRO A 496 -24.57 12.45 -19.90
N PRO A 497 -23.36 12.09 -20.38
CA PRO A 497 -22.48 13.00 -21.10
C PRO A 497 -23.09 13.50 -22.41
N ASP A 498 -22.70 14.71 -22.83
CA ASP A 498 -23.11 15.25 -24.12
C ASP A 498 -22.68 14.34 -25.27
N GLY A 499 -23.62 14.00 -26.14
CA GLY A 499 -23.38 13.14 -27.30
C GLY A 499 -23.46 11.63 -27.04
N MET A 500 -23.70 11.18 -25.81
CA MET A 500 -23.93 9.76 -25.51
C MET A 500 -25.26 9.26 -26.13
N PRO A 501 -25.25 8.18 -26.96
CA PRO A 501 -26.47 7.60 -27.49
C PRO A 501 -27.41 7.13 -26.38
N THR A 502 -28.71 7.38 -26.53
CA THR A 502 -29.73 7.12 -25.49
C THR A 502 -29.87 5.65 -25.12
N ASP A 503 -29.55 4.74 -26.03
CA ASP A 503 -29.59 3.28 -25.87
C ASP A 503 -28.28 2.69 -25.31
N THR A 504 -27.26 3.52 -25.06
CA THR A 504 -25.99 3.06 -24.47
C THR A 504 -26.24 2.43 -23.10
N GLU A 505 -25.82 1.18 -22.92
CA GLU A 505 -25.87 0.52 -21.62
C GLU A 505 -24.76 1.04 -20.69
N VAL A 506 -25.17 1.48 -19.51
CA VAL A 506 -24.30 2.00 -18.46
C VAL A 506 -24.46 1.15 -17.21
N THR A 507 -23.33 0.70 -16.65
CA THR A 507 -23.30 0.06 -15.34
C THR A 507 -22.77 1.05 -14.31
N LEU A 508 -23.58 1.32 -13.29
CA LEU A 508 -23.26 2.15 -12.13
C LEU A 508 -22.95 1.27 -10.93
N TYR A 509 -22.01 1.73 -10.10
CA TYR A 509 -21.51 0.99 -8.95
C TYR A 509 -21.60 1.84 -7.68
N GLY A 510 -22.30 1.31 -6.69
CA GLY A 510 -22.33 1.82 -5.31
C GLY A 510 -21.87 0.73 -4.35
N GLY A 511 -21.85 1.03 -3.07
CA GLY A 511 -21.48 0.07 -2.03
C GLY A 511 -20.92 0.73 -0.80
N ALA A 512 -20.77 -0.05 0.27
CA ALA A 512 -20.27 0.46 1.53
C ALA A 512 -19.50 -0.60 2.33
N ALA A 513 -18.62 -0.10 3.19
CA ALA A 513 -18.14 -0.84 4.35
C ALA A 513 -19.12 -0.66 5.52
N LEU A 514 -19.43 -1.77 6.18
CA LEU A 514 -20.21 -1.86 7.41
C LEU A 514 -19.26 -2.26 8.54
N VAL A 515 -19.20 -1.48 9.61
CA VAL A 515 -18.39 -1.80 10.79
C VAL A 515 -19.32 -2.03 11.97
N PHE A 516 -19.39 -3.26 12.44
CA PHE A 516 -20.19 -3.66 13.60
C PHE A 516 -19.32 -3.73 14.86
N ASP A 517 -19.87 -3.35 16.01
CA ASP A 517 -19.25 -3.55 17.32
C ASP A 517 -19.25 -5.02 17.75
N GLU A 518 -18.70 -5.30 18.93
CA GLU A 518 -18.64 -6.64 19.52
C GLU A 518 -20.02 -7.27 19.79
N PHE A 519 -21.07 -6.44 19.89
CA PHE A 519 -22.44 -6.84 20.17
C PHE A 519 -23.30 -6.95 18.91
N GLY A 520 -22.74 -6.64 17.73
CA GLY A 520 -23.44 -6.70 16.45
C GLY A 520 -24.23 -5.44 16.09
N HIS A 521 -24.04 -4.33 16.81
CA HIS A 521 -24.61 -3.05 16.41
C HIS A 521 -23.75 -2.39 15.35
N LEU A 522 -24.39 -1.80 14.33
CA LEU A 522 -23.68 -1.09 13.29
C LEU A 522 -23.15 0.24 13.84
N LYS A 523 -21.83 0.41 13.85
CA LYS A 523 -21.15 1.65 14.24
C LYS A 523 -21.06 2.62 13.06
N TYR A 524 -20.71 2.10 11.89
CA TYR A 524 -20.43 2.89 10.69
C TYR A 524 -20.99 2.24 9.44
N HIS A 525 -21.57 3.06 8.57
CA HIS A 525 -21.97 2.73 7.21
C HIS A 525 -21.28 3.71 6.27
N VAL A 526 -20.19 3.30 5.65
CA VAL A 526 -19.31 4.18 4.87
C VAL A 526 -19.33 3.75 3.41
N GLY A 527 -19.98 4.54 2.55
CA GLY A 527 -20.19 4.14 1.17
C GLY A 527 -20.56 5.26 0.21
N LYS A 528 -20.75 4.85 -1.05
CA LYS A 528 -21.27 5.68 -2.15
C LYS A 528 -22.53 5.01 -2.71
N SER A 529 -23.52 5.80 -3.09
CA SER A 529 -24.74 5.30 -3.75
C SER A 529 -24.47 4.96 -5.22
N VAL A 530 -25.39 4.23 -5.85
CA VAL A 530 -25.36 3.98 -7.31
C VAL A 530 -25.81 5.18 -8.15
N GLY A 531 -26.02 6.35 -7.55
CA GLY A 531 -26.61 7.53 -8.19
C GLY A 531 -26.03 8.86 -7.69
N GLY A 532 -26.44 9.96 -8.32
CA GLY A 532 -26.01 11.32 -7.97
C GLY A 532 -24.78 11.84 -8.73
N ASP A 533 -24.30 13.02 -8.33
CA ASP A 533 -23.30 13.79 -9.09
C ASP A 533 -21.96 13.05 -9.27
N HIS A 534 -21.51 12.29 -8.26
CA HIS A 534 -20.26 11.54 -8.36
C HIS A 534 -20.26 10.50 -9.50
N GLN A 535 -21.41 9.87 -9.76
CA GLN A 535 -21.58 8.95 -10.89
C GLN A 535 -21.61 9.70 -12.22
N SER A 536 -22.18 10.91 -12.24
CA SER A 536 -22.19 11.75 -13.45
C SER A 536 -20.77 12.14 -13.86
N GLU A 537 -19.94 12.53 -12.89
CA GLU A 537 -18.52 12.82 -13.12
C GLU A 537 -17.74 11.60 -13.59
N GLN A 538 -17.96 10.43 -12.98
CA GLN A 538 -17.33 9.19 -13.39
C GLN A 538 -17.73 8.80 -14.81
N LEU A 539 -19.02 8.89 -15.14
CA LEU A 539 -19.55 8.56 -16.45
C LEU A 539 -18.99 9.48 -17.54
N LEU A 540 -18.94 10.79 -17.29
CA LEU A 540 -18.33 11.76 -18.20
C LEU A 540 -16.88 11.42 -18.48
N ARG A 541 -16.09 11.09 -17.45
CA ARG A 541 -14.68 10.72 -17.62
C ARG A 541 -14.52 9.47 -18.48
N ARG A 542 -15.24 8.39 -18.14
CA ARG A 542 -15.21 7.12 -18.88
C ARG A 542 -15.64 7.28 -20.34
N TRP A 543 -16.59 8.18 -20.58
CA TRP A 543 -17.00 8.56 -21.94
C TRP A 543 -15.87 9.28 -22.68
N THR A 544 -15.27 10.30 -22.07
CA THR A 544 -14.17 11.06 -22.69
C THR A 544 -12.88 10.26 -22.88
N SER A 545 -12.65 9.20 -22.08
CA SER A 545 -11.50 8.31 -22.22
C SER A 545 -11.70 7.21 -23.26
N GLY A 546 -12.91 7.05 -23.83
CA GLY A 546 -13.24 6.03 -24.82
C GLY A 546 -13.46 4.63 -24.23
N ASP A 547 -13.73 4.51 -22.92
CA ASP A 547 -13.91 3.20 -22.27
C ASP A 547 -15.10 2.41 -22.83
N PHE A 548 -16.12 3.11 -23.35
CA PHE A 548 -17.33 2.49 -23.91
C PHE A 548 -17.13 1.93 -25.33
N GLU A 549 -16.15 2.44 -26.09
CA GLU A 549 -15.85 1.95 -27.45
C GLU A 549 -15.09 0.62 -27.43
N ARG A 550 -14.24 0.42 -26.40
CA ARG A 550 -13.46 -0.83 -26.22
C ARG A 550 -14.33 -2.04 -25.88
N THR A 551 -15.47 -1.85 -25.23
CA THR A 551 -16.42 -2.93 -24.87
C THR A 551 -17.22 -3.49 -26.05
N ALA A 552 -17.36 -2.75 -27.15
CA ALA A 552 -18.07 -3.22 -28.35
C ALA A 552 -17.22 -4.17 -29.23
N ALA A 553 -15.88 -4.08 -29.12
CA ALA A 553 -14.96 -5.00 -29.77
C ALA A 553 -14.69 -6.18 -28.83
N GLY A 554 -15.45 -7.26 -28.98
CA GLY A 554 -15.38 -8.45 -28.11
C GLY A 554 -13.96 -8.94 -27.83
N SER A 555 -13.46 -8.62 -26.64
CA SER A 555 -12.35 -9.31 -25.98
C SER A 555 -12.55 -9.19 -24.48
N GLY A 556 -12.69 -10.33 -23.79
CA GLY A 556 -12.82 -10.43 -22.34
C GLY A 556 -11.48 -10.18 -21.62
N GLY A 557 -10.78 -9.11 -21.98
CA GLY A 557 -9.65 -8.59 -21.23
C GLY A 557 -10.12 -7.45 -20.34
N LEU A 558 -9.91 -7.58 -19.03
CA LEU A 558 -9.88 -6.42 -18.14
C LEU A 558 -8.93 -5.38 -18.76
N PRO A 559 -9.18 -4.06 -18.60
CA PRO A 559 -8.22 -3.06 -19.03
C PRO A 559 -6.86 -3.39 -18.42
N HIS A 560 -5.91 -3.75 -19.27
CA HIS A 560 -4.52 -3.86 -18.88
C HIS A 560 -4.08 -2.45 -18.49
N TYR A 561 -3.81 -2.24 -17.20
CA TYR A 561 -2.98 -1.14 -16.75
C TYR A 561 -1.55 -1.41 -17.24
N THR A 562 -1.30 -1.22 -18.54
CA THR A 562 0.05 -1.04 -19.05
C THR A 562 0.48 0.37 -18.68
N CYS A 563 1.49 0.47 -17.81
CA CYS A 563 2.27 1.68 -17.59
C CYS A 563 2.54 2.38 -18.92
N ALA A 564 1.99 3.58 -19.13
CA ALA A 564 2.44 4.44 -20.21
C ALA A 564 3.86 4.91 -19.87
N ALA A 565 4.82 4.60 -20.75
CA ALA A 565 6.21 5.03 -20.64
C ALA A 565 6.33 6.57 -20.61
N PRO A 566 7.37 7.13 -19.95
CA PRO A 566 7.62 8.57 -19.97
C PRO A 566 7.93 9.07 -21.39
N PRO A 567 7.62 10.34 -21.73
CA PRO A 567 7.79 10.86 -23.07
C PRO A 567 9.25 10.83 -23.52
N ALA A 568 9.50 10.23 -24.69
CA ALA A 568 10.81 10.20 -25.31
C ALA A 568 11.34 11.63 -25.57
N ARG A 569 12.59 11.90 -25.18
CA ARG A 569 13.29 13.16 -25.48
C ARG A 569 13.39 13.37 -27.00
N PRO A 570 13.34 14.62 -27.50
CA PRO A 570 13.38 14.91 -28.93
C PRO A 570 14.78 14.59 -29.49
N ARG A 571 14.86 13.59 -30.38
CA ARG A 571 16.05 13.35 -31.20
C ARG A 571 15.98 14.21 -32.46
N GLY A 572 17.08 14.91 -32.73
CA GLY A 572 17.23 15.84 -33.84
C GLY A 572 17.08 15.20 -35.22
N ARG A 573 16.58 16.01 -36.14
CA ARG A 573 16.36 15.75 -37.57
C ARG A 573 17.54 15.03 -38.24
N ARG A 574 17.28 13.87 -38.85
CA ARG A 574 17.86 13.48 -40.14
C ARG A 574 16.82 12.76 -40.99
N SER A 575 16.76 13.19 -42.23
CA SER A 575 15.88 12.78 -43.33
C SER A 575 16.16 11.37 -43.81
N GLY A 576 15.11 10.58 -44.07
CA GLY A 576 15.18 9.32 -44.80
C GLY A 576 13.84 8.60 -44.75
N SER A 577 13.18 8.50 -45.90
CA SER A 577 11.85 7.93 -46.11
C SER A 577 11.82 6.40 -46.12
N HIS A 578 10.81 5.80 -45.47
CA HIS A 578 10.02 4.61 -45.83
C HIS A 578 9.67 3.71 -44.62
N GLY A 579 8.38 3.39 -44.49
CA GLY A 579 7.85 2.23 -43.76
C GLY A 579 7.36 2.49 -42.35
N ASP A 580 6.06 2.75 -42.18
CA ASP A 580 5.36 2.68 -40.90
C ASP A 580 5.26 1.22 -40.43
N GLU A 581 5.95 0.87 -39.36
CA GLU A 581 5.65 -0.32 -38.53
C GLU A 581 5.20 0.17 -37.14
N ASP A 582 3.92 -0.06 -36.84
CA ASP A 582 3.32 0.09 -35.52
C ASP A 582 4.03 -0.80 -34.50
N SER A 583 4.88 -0.22 -33.65
CA SER A 583 5.43 -0.88 -32.47
C SER A 583 4.48 -0.74 -31.28
N ALA A 584 3.46 -1.59 -31.23
CA ALA A 584 2.77 -1.90 -29.99
C ALA A 584 3.68 -2.84 -29.16
N GLU A 585 4.28 -2.31 -28.09
CA GLU A 585 5.17 -3.08 -27.22
C GLU A 585 4.34 -4.06 -26.38
N ALA A 586 4.29 -5.30 -26.85
CA ALA A 586 3.59 -6.42 -26.23
C ALA A 586 4.31 -6.89 -24.95
N GLN A 587 3.53 -7.33 -23.96
CA GLN A 587 4.03 -8.16 -22.86
C GLN A 587 4.95 -9.27 -23.41
N PRO A 588 6.06 -9.64 -22.73
CA PRO A 588 6.85 -10.78 -23.14
C PRO A 588 5.98 -12.03 -23.18
N ALA A 589 5.67 -12.50 -24.39
CA ALA A 589 4.85 -13.67 -24.65
C ALA A 589 5.59 -14.93 -24.15
N GLY A 590 5.44 -15.24 -22.86
CA GLY A 590 6.13 -16.37 -22.24
C GLY A 590 5.84 -16.56 -20.75
N ILE A 591 5.50 -15.49 -20.02
CA ILE A 591 5.33 -15.52 -18.55
C ILE A 591 4.06 -16.30 -18.12
N SER A 592 2.94 -16.12 -18.81
CA SER A 592 1.62 -16.64 -18.40
C SER A 592 1.43 -18.15 -18.60
N GLY A 593 2.14 -18.76 -19.55
CA GLY A 593 1.96 -20.16 -19.94
C GLY A 593 2.70 -21.17 -19.03
N TRP A 594 3.66 -20.70 -18.23
CA TRP A 594 4.56 -21.57 -17.45
C TRP A 594 4.33 -21.50 -15.93
N LEU A 595 3.97 -20.35 -15.36
CA LEU A 595 3.60 -20.24 -13.94
C LEU A 595 2.39 -21.15 -13.59
N ARG A 596 1.57 -21.51 -14.58
CA ARG A 596 0.50 -22.52 -14.47
C ARG A 596 1.01 -23.97 -14.51
N ARG A 597 2.17 -24.26 -15.13
CA ARG A 597 2.76 -25.61 -15.23
C ARG A 597 3.51 -26.04 -13.98
N LEU A 598 3.84 -25.11 -13.08
CA LEU A 598 4.48 -25.38 -11.78
C LEU A 598 3.49 -25.69 -10.64
N LEU A 599 2.18 -25.71 -10.91
CA LEU A 599 1.24 -26.32 -9.97
C LEU A 599 1.64 -27.79 -9.75
N PRO A 600 1.70 -28.28 -8.50
CA PRO A 600 2.01 -29.67 -8.20
C PRO A 600 0.83 -30.57 -8.56
N SER A 601 0.56 -30.73 -9.85
CA SER A 601 -0.40 -31.68 -10.40
C SER A 601 0.28 -32.58 -11.43
N ARG A 602 1.45 -33.12 -11.07
CA ARG A 602 2.01 -34.40 -11.54
C ARG A 602 3.35 -34.65 -10.83
N ILE A 603 3.29 -35.26 -9.66
CA ILE A 603 4.42 -36.04 -9.14
C ILE A 603 4.59 -37.22 -10.13
N PRO A 604 5.73 -37.39 -10.82
CA PRO A 604 5.98 -38.63 -11.53
C PRO A 604 6.18 -39.70 -10.47
N LEU A 605 5.18 -40.58 -10.31
CA LEU A 605 5.34 -41.86 -9.63
C LEU A 605 6.49 -42.60 -10.33
N ARG A 606 7.69 -42.53 -9.75
CA ARG A 606 8.75 -43.51 -10.05
C ARG A 606 8.19 -44.86 -9.63
N ARG A 607 7.81 -45.68 -10.61
CA ARG A 607 7.62 -47.12 -10.40
C ARG A 607 8.96 -47.69 -9.90
N ARG A 608 8.87 -48.46 -8.83
CA ARG A 608 9.94 -49.39 -8.42
C ARG A 608 10.23 -50.39 -9.53
#